data_AF-A0A938AX90-F1
#
_entry.id   AF-A0A938AX90-F1
#
_cell.length_a   1.000
_cell.length_b   1.000
_cell.length_c   1.000
_cell.angle_alpha   90.00
_cell.angle_beta   90.00
_cell.angle_gamma   90.00
#
_symmetry.space_group_name_H-M   'P 1'
#
loop_
_entity.id
_entity.type
_entity.pdbx_description
1 polymer ?
#
loop_
_entity_poly.entity_id
_entity_poly.type
_entity_poly.pdbx_seq_one_letter_code
_entity_poly.pdbx_strand_id
1 'polypeptide(L)'
;MKKKELKKPKFVFLVIGVIVVLALAQLAISHWLATAGGRMRQLEEKAQILTEKNRLLAEEINQMGSLSRIASEAQKLGLVKAQQVLHLTPQVPVALENKDISLGR
;
A
#
# COMPACT_ATOMS: atom_id res chain seq x y z
N MET A 1 47.51 -44.51 48.28
CA MET A 1 46.38 -43.56 48.22
C MET A 1 46.91 -42.18 47.79
N LYS A 2 46.95 -41.86 46.49
CA LYS A 2 47.48 -40.59 46.00
C LYS A 2 46.34 -39.57 45.86
N LYS A 3 46.27 -38.61 46.80
CA LYS A 3 45.38 -37.45 46.70
C LYS A 3 45.77 -36.65 45.44
N LYS A 4 44.83 -36.51 44.51
CA LYS A 4 44.97 -35.62 43.36
C LYS A 4 44.84 -34.19 43.89
N GLU A 5 45.99 -33.56 44.11
CA GLU A 5 46.12 -32.11 44.34
C GLU A 5 45.28 -31.38 43.29
N LEU A 6 44.25 -30.70 43.78
CA LEU A 6 43.21 -30.08 42.99
C LEU A 6 43.77 -28.88 42.24
N LYS A 7 44.10 -29.07 40.95
CA LYS A 7 44.39 -28.00 39.97
C LYS A 7 43.12 -27.16 39.68
N LYS A 8 42.49 -26.61 40.71
CA LYS A 8 41.23 -25.85 40.65
C LYS A 8 41.33 -24.47 39.97
N PRO A 9 42.42 -23.68 40.05
CA PRO A 9 42.38 -22.32 39.50
C PRO A 9 42.34 -22.34 37.97
N LYS A 10 42.98 -23.32 37.33
CA LYS A 10 42.99 -23.46 35.86
C LYS A 10 41.62 -23.84 35.30
N PHE A 11 40.86 -24.66 36.02
CA PHE A 11 39.51 -25.06 35.59
C PHE A 11 38.52 -23.91 35.75
N VAL A 12 38.59 -23.17 36.86
CA VAL A 12 37.79 -21.96 37.08
C VAL A 12 38.08 -20.91 36.02
N PHE A 13 39.36 -20.69 35.69
CA PHE A 13 39.75 -19.74 34.64
C PHE A 13 39.26 -20.16 33.25
N LEU A 14 39.26 -21.47 32.94
CA LEU A 14 38.73 -22.01 31.69
C LEU A 14 37.21 -21.79 31.59
N VAL A 15 36.47 -22.06 32.67
CA VAL A 15 35.02 -21.83 32.72
C VAL A 15 34.68 -20.35 32.54
N ILE A 16 35.40 -19.45 33.21
CA ILE A 16 35.23 -18.00 33.05
C ILE A 16 35.53 -17.58 31.60
N GLY A 17 36.61 -18.10 31.01
CA GLY A 17 36.96 -17.82 29.61
C GLY A 17 35.85 -18.23 28.64
N VAL A 18 35.26 -19.41 28.83
CA VAL A 18 34.13 -19.89 28.00
C VAL A 18 32.91 -18.97 28.15
N ILE A 19 32.58 -18.54 29.36
CA ILE A 19 31.46 -17.61 29.61
C ILE A 19 31.69 -16.28 28.90
N VAL A 20 32.91 -15.73 28.96
CA VAL A 20 33.27 -14.48 28.28
C VAL A 20 33.15 -14.63 26.77
N VAL A 21 33.65 -15.73 26.20
CA VAL A 21 33.54 -15.99 24.76
C VAL A 21 32.08 -16.13 24.32
N LEU A 22 31.24 -16.83 25.10
CA LEU A 22 29.80 -16.93 24.82
C LEU A 22 29.11 -15.56 24.88
N ALA A 23 29.43 -14.73 25.88
CA ALA A 23 28.86 -13.40 26.03
C ALA A 23 29.24 -12.49 24.85
N LEU A 24 30.50 -12.53 24.41
CA LEU A 24 30.96 -11.77 23.24
C LEU A 24 30.29 -12.27 21.95
N ALA A 25 30.12 -13.58 21.80
CA ALA A 25 29.42 -14.16 20.65
C ALA A 25 27.95 -13.75 20.61
N GLN A 26 27.24 -13.80 21.75
CA GLN A 26 25.85 -13.33 21.85
C GLN A 26 25.71 -11.84 21.53
N LEU A 27 26.65 -11.02 21.99
CA LEU A 27 26.68 -9.59 21.70
C LEU A 27 26.92 -9.34 20.21
N ALA A 28 27.88 -10.03 19.60
CA ALA A 28 28.17 -9.93 18.18
C ALA A 28 26.96 -10.35 17.33
N ILE A 29 26.32 -11.48 17.66
CA ILE A 29 25.11 -11.95 16.98
C ILE A 29 23.98 -10.93 17.14
N SER A 30 23.76 -10.39 18.34
CA SER A 30 22.71 -9.39 18.60
C SER A 30 22.95 -8.11 17.82
N HIS A 31 24.20 -7.65 17.75
CA HIS A 31 24.59 -6.48 16.96
C HIS A 31 24.36 -6.72 15.46
N TRP A 32 24.73 -7.91 14.97
CA TRP A 32 24.49 -8.29 13.58
C TRP A 32 23.01 -8.45 13.26
N LEU A 33 22.22 -9.06 14.15
CA LEU A 33 20.76 -9.22 14.00
C LEU A 33 20.04 -7.88 14.05
N ALA A 34 20.45 -6.95 14.92
CA ALA A 34 19.87 -5.61 14.96
C ALA A 34 20.14 -4.86 13.63
N THR A 35 21.36 -4.98 13.11
CA THR A 35 21.75 -4.32 11.84
C THR A 35 21.10 -5.00 10.63
N ALA A 36 21.04 -6.34 10.61
CA ALA A 36 20.46 -7.13 9.54
C ALA A 36 18.92 -7.05 9.56
N GLY A 37 18.30 -7.04 10.73
CA GLY A 37 16.85 -6.85 10.90
C GLY A 37 16.40 -5.47 10.45
N GLY A 38 17.21 -4.43 10.67
CA GLY A 38 16.97 -3.09 10.13
C GLY A 38 17.00 -3.07 8.60
N ARG A 39 18.00 -3.70 7.97
CA ARG A 39 18.08 -3.81 6.50
C ARG A 39 16.95 -4.66 5.93
N MET A 40 16.61 -5.78 6.57
CA MET A 40 15.51 -6.66 6.14
C MET A 40 14.18 -5.92 6.14
N ARG A 41 13.88 -5.16 7.20
CA ARG A 41 12.70 -4.29 7.28
C ARG A 41 12.63 -3.27 6.14
N GLN A 42 13.75 -2.63 5.82
CA GLN A 42 13.79 -1.66 4.71
C GLN A 42 13.57 -2.31 3.34
N LEU A 43 14.08 -3.52 3.12
CA LEU A 43 13.81 -4.26 1.88
C LEU A 43 12.34 -4.70 1.81
N GLU A 44 11.77 -5.15 2.92
CA GLU A 44 10.39 -5.60 3.00
C GLU A 44 9.39 -4.44 2.81
N GLU A 45 9.66 -3.29 3.42
CA GLU A 45 8.88 -2.07 3.21
C GLU A 45 8.91 -1.63 1.74
N LYS A 46 10.09 -1.66 1.09
CA LYS A 46 10.21 -1.36 -0.34
C LYS A 46 9.45 -2.36 -1.21
N ALA A 47 9.51 -3.65 -0.89
CA ALA A 47 8.78 -4.69 -1.61
C ALA A 47 7.26 -4.51 -1.48
N GLN A 48 6.77 -4.18 -0.28
CA GLN A 48 5.36 -3.88 -0.04
C GLN A 48 4.90 -2.64 -0.82
N ILE A 49 5.66 -1.54 -0.80
CA ILE A 49 5.35 -0.34 -1.58
C ILE A 49 5.28 -0.65 -3.08
N LEU A 50 6.23 -1.43 -3.60
CA LEU A 50 6.24 -1.81 -5.02
C LEU A 50 5.04 -2.68 -5.40
N THR A 51 4.65 -3.60 -4.51
CA THR A 51 3.49 -4.47 -4.71
C THR A 51 2.20 -3.67 -4.72
N GLU A 52 2.05 -2.73 -3.78
CA GLU A 52 0.87 -1.87 -3.71
C GLU A 52 0.77 -0.95 -4.94
N LYS A 53 1.89 -0.39 -5.40
CA LYS A 53 1.92 0.38 -6.65
C LYS A 53 1.51 -0.46 -7.85
N ASN A 54 2.03 -1.68 -7.99
CA ASN A 54 1.61 -2.57 -9.07
C ASN A 54 0.12 -2.90 -9.01
N ARG A 55 -0.44 -3.11 -7.81
CA ARG A 55 -1.87 -3.35 -7.62
C ARG A 55 -2.72 -2.15 -8.06
N LEU A 56 -2.34 -0.94 -7.64
CA LEU A 56 -3.02 0.30 -8.05
C LEU A 56 -2.96 0.53 -9.55
N LEU A 57 -1.78 0.33 -10.17
CA LEU A 57 -1.64 0.46 -11.62
C LEU A 57 -2.50 -0.58 -12.36
N ALA A 58 -2.58 -1.81 -11.85
CA ALA A 58 -3.43 -2.85 -12.44
C ALA A 58 -4.93 -2.49 -12.31
N GLU A 59 -5.35 -1.94 -11.17
CA GLU A 59 -6.72 -1.42 -10.99
C GLU A 59 -7.01 -0.28 -11.97
N GLU A 60 -6.09 0.66 -12.15
CA GLU A 60 -6.24 1.80 -13.06
C GLU A 60 -6.33 1.33 -14.52
N ILE A 61 -5.48 0.37 -14.92
CA ILE A 61 -5.54 -0.28 -16.24
C ILE A 61 -6.88 -1.01 -16.41
N ASN A 62 -7.38 -1.70 -15.39
CA ASN A 62 -8.67 -2.39 -15.47
C ASN A 62 -9.85 -1.41 -15.53
N GLN A 63 -9.78 -0.26 -14.85
CA GLN A 63 -10.78 0.79 -14.95
C GLN A 63 -10.77 1.45 -16.33
N MET A 64 -9.58 1.82 -16.83
CA MET A 64 -9.41 2.36 -18.18
C MET A 64 -9.84 1.33 -19.24
N GLY A 65 -9.48 0.07 -19.05
CA GLY A 65 -9.88 -1.05 -19.89
C GLY A 65 -11.39 -1.28 -19.87
N SER A 66 -12.05 -1.14 -18.72
CA SER A 66 -13.51 -1.25 -18.61
C SER A 66 -14.22 -0.10 -19.32
N LEU A 67 -13.75 1.14 -19.15
CA LEU A 67 -14.30 2.30 -19.88
C LEU A 67 -14.04 2.18 -21.39
N SER A 68 -12.86 1.72 -21.79
CA SER A 68 -12.52 1.45 -23.18
C SER A 68 -13.39 0.33 -23.77
N ARG A 69 -13.69 -0.71 -22.97
CA ARG A 69 -14.56 -1.81 -23.37
C ARG A 69 -16.01 -1.36 -23.52
N ILE A 70 -16.52 -0.54 -22.61
CA ILE A 70 -17.84 0.11 -22.73
C ILE A 70 -17.88 1.03 -23.96
N ALA A 71 -16.83 1.83 -24.20
CA ALA A 71 -16.76 2.69 -25.37
C ALA A 71 -16.73 1.89 -26.67
N SER A 72 -16.00 0.77 -26.70
CA SER A 72 -15.93 -0.14 -27.86
C SER A 72 -17.27 -0.83 -28.11
N GLU A 73 -17.96 -1.29 -27.06
CA GLU A 73 -19.30 -1.87 -27.20
C GLU A 73 -20.36 -0.83 -27.58
N ALA A 74 -20.29 0.39 -27.04
CA ALA A 74 -21.15 1.50 -27.44
C ALA A 74 -20.96 1.85 -28.92
N GLN A 75 -19.71 1.89 -29.41
CA GLN A 75 -19.41 2.12 -30.81
C GLN A 75 -19.91 0.97 -31.71
N LYS A 76 -19.80 -0.29 -31.28
CA LYS A 76 -20.39 -1.46 -31.98
C LYS A 76 -21.92 -1.39 -32.04
N LEU A 77 -22.56 -0.82 -31.03
CA LEU A 77 -24.00 -0.57 -30.98
C LEU A 77 -24.42 0.70 -31.76
N GLY A 78 -23.48 1.39 -32.41
CA GLY A 78 -23.76 2.59 -33.21
C GLY A 78 -23.94 3.88 -32.40
N LEU A 79 -23.64 3.85 -31.10
CA LEU A 79 -23.69 5.03 -30.24
C LEU A 79 -22.45 5.89 -30.49
N VAL A 80 -22.66 7.09 -31.05
CA VAL A 80 -21.63 8.10 -31.29
C VAL A 80 -21.55 9.07 -30.10
N LYS A 81 -20.33 9.46 -29.74
CA LYS A 81 -20.08 10.44 -28.67
C LYS A 81 -20.69 11.78 -29.05
N ALA A 82 -21.59 12.31 -28.22
CA ALA A 82 -22.28 13.58 -28.47
C ALA A 82 -21.25 14.73 -28.58
N GLN A 83 -21.09 15.30 -29.77
CA GLN A 83 -20.06 16.32 -30.06
C GLN A 83 -20.42 17.73 -29.56
N GLN A 84 -21.69 18.04 -29.38
CA GLN A 84 -22.14 19.32 -28.83
C GLN A 84 -23.43 19.10 -28.03
N VAL A 85 -23.34 19.23 -26.71
CA VAL A 85 -24.53 19.46 -25.88
C VAL A 85 -24.95 20.90 -26.19
N LEU A 86 -25.84 21.07 -27.17
CA LEU A 86 -26.42 22.37 -27.49
C LEU A 86 -27.23 22.79 -26.25
N HIS A 87 -26.66 23.65 -25.42
CA HIS A 87 -27.38 24.30 -24.32
C HIS A 87 -28.46 25.17 -24.95
N LEU A 88 -29.65 24.61 -25.16
CA LEU A 88 -30.85 25.37 -25.44
C LEU A 88 -31.12 26.21 -24.20
N THR A 89 -30.75 27.50 -24.28
CA THR A 89 -31.10 28.52 -23.30
C THR A 89 -32.58 28.35 -22.95
N PRO A 90 -32.94 28.17 -21.67
CA PRO A 90 -34.33 27.94 -21.30
C PRO A 90 -35.14 29.17 -21.66
N GLN A 91 -35.88 29.09 -22.76
CA GLN A 91 -36.89 30.09 -23.08
C GLN A 91 -37.99 29.94 -22.03
N VAL A 92 -38.32 31.10 -21.45
CA VAL A 92 -39.26 31.34 -20.36
C VAL A 92 -40.50 30.43 -20.47
N PRO A 93 -40.99 29.84 -19.36
CA PRO A 93 -42.15 28.97 -19.39
C PRO A 93 -43.37 29.71 -19.96
N VAL A 94 -43.90 29.21 -21.07
CA VAL A 94 -45.12 29.66 -21.76
C VAL A 94 -46.42 29.48 -20.95
N ALA A 95 -46.31 29.22 -19.64
CA ALA A 95 -47.42 28.95 -18.73
C ALA A 95 -47.75 30.11 -17.78
N LEU A 96 -47.24 31.32 -18.05
CA LEU A 96 -47.55 32.52 -17.26
C LEU A 96 -48.48 33.53 -17.98
N GLU A 97 -48.86 33.29 -19.23
CA GLU A 97 -49.66 34.24 -20.05
C GLU A 97 -51.18 33.98 -20.01
N ASN A 98 -51.71 33.31 -18.99
CA ASN A 98 -53.17 33.22 -18.86
C ASN A 98 -53.62 33.08 -17.40
N LYS A 99 -53.46 34.15 -16.63
CA LYS A 99 -54.20 34.33 -15.38
C LYS A 99 -54.54 35.79 -15.10
N ASP A 100 -55.10 36.48 -16.09
CA ASP A 100 -55.91 37.68 -15.86
C ASP A 100 -57.38 37.34 -16.14
N ILE A 101 -57.93 36.43 -15.33
CA ILE A 101 -59.38 36.25 -15.23
C ILE A 101 -59.86 37.19 -14.12
N SER A 102 -60.40 38.33 -14.55
CA SER A 102 -61.50 39.08 -13.94
C SER A 102 -61.59 39.06 -12.41
N LEU A 103 -61.06 40.10 -11.77
CA LEU A 103 -61.56 40.60 -10.48
C LEU A 103 -62.27 41.94 -10.71
N GLY A 104 -63.44 41.85 -11.32
CA GLY A 104 -64.44 42.91 -11.35
C GLY A 104 -65.66 42.48 -10.54
N ARG A 105 -65.67 42.83 -9.26
CA ARG A 105 -66.83 43.24 -8.43
C ARG A 105 -66.36 43.63 -7.05
#